data_AF-N6V0N8-F1
#
_entry.id   AF-N6V0N8-F1
#
_cell.length_a   1.000
_cell.length_b   1.000
_cell.length_c   1.000
_cell.angle_alpha   90.00
_cell.angle_beta   90.00
_cell.angle_gamma   90.00
#
_symmetry.space_group_name_H-M   'P 1'
#
loop_
_entity.id
_entity.type
_entity.pdbx_description
1 polymer ?
#
loop_
_entity_poly.entity_id
_entity_poly.type
_entity_poly.pdbx_seq_one_letter_code
_entity_poly.pdbx_strand_id
1 'polypeptide(L)'
;MEYLPKEIVSTIYRKAILHYMLITGSTFPQKLSEDLNISKGLACSFLRLCSALGFMERKRLGHRVYYNLTKVGIAKLKRMAAEIFDLSFSNVFEILSKKKFTLKHYPLSKVGFSIKWEKDFLGGYTFYFYDSNGELIGKVFRNTFGEWWCVPCQSKNCKHIEYLKKLYEKIKDD
;
A
#
# COMPACT_ATOMS: atom_id res chain seq x y z
N MET A 1 0.12 -11.78 32.70
CA MET A 1 1.06 -10.84 32.02
C MET A 1 1.75 -11.44 30.79
N GLU A 2 1.37 -12.63 30.29
CA GLU A 2 2.01 -13.27 29.11
C GLU A 2 1.37 -12.93 27.75
N TYR A 3 0.32 -12.09 27.70
CA TYR A 3 -0.45 -11.84 26.48
C TYR A 3 0.22 -10.84 25.51
N LEU A 4 0.89 -9.80 26.04
CA LEU A 4 1.48 -8.72 25.24
C LEU A 4 2.56 -9.17 24.24
N PRO A 5 3.46 -10.13 24.56
CA PRO A 5 4.42 -10.61 23.58
C PRO A 5 3.74 -11.37 22.41
N LYS A 6 2.70 -12.15 22.68
CA LYS A 6 2.02 -12.94 21.63
C LYS A 6 1.36 -12.04 20.58
N GLU A 7 0.92 -10.84 20.95
CA GLU A 7 0.40 -9.86 20.00
C GLU A 7 1.45 -9.39 18.98
N ILE A 8 2.73 -9.33 19.35
CA ILE A 8 3.79 -8.87 18.44
C ILE A 8 3.87 -9.78 17.22
N VAL A 9 3.63 -11.07 17.40
CA VAL A 9 3.72 -12.09 16.33
C VAL A 9 2.34 -12.59 15.90
N SER A 10 1.26 -11.90 16.26
CA SER A 10 -0.11 -12.39 16.04
C SER A 10 -0.56 -12.37 14.59
N THR A 11 0.07 -11.57 13.72
CA THR A 11 -0.32 -11.42 12.32
C THR A 11 0.85 -11.65 11.38
N ILE A 12 0.54 -12.17 10.18
CA ILE A 12 1.52 -12.41 9.12
C ILE A 12 2.30 -11.14 8.75
N TYR A 13 1.65 -9.97 8.74
CA TYR A 13 2.29 -8.68 8.47
C TYR A 13 3.31 -8.29 9.54
N ARG A 14 2.98 -8.48 10.82
CA ARG A 14 3.91 -8.19 11.92
C ARG A 14 5.12 -9.13 11.90
N LYS A 15 4.89 -10.42 11.63
CA LYS A 15 5.97 -11.41 11.43
C LYS A 15 6.87 -11.03 10.25
N ALA A 16 6.29 -10.60 9.13
CA ALA A 16 7.04 -10.15 7.95
C ALA A 16 7.88 -8.90 8.20
N ILE A 17 7.36 -7.92 8.96
CA ILE A 17 8.15 -6.75 9.38
C ILE A 17 9.37 -7.18 10.22
N LEU A 18 9.16 -8.10 11.16
CA LEU A 18 10.24 -8.60 12.02
C LEU A 18 11.28 -9.41 11.22
N HIS A 19 10.82 -10.26 10.30
CA HIS A 19 11.69 -11.01 9.39
C HIS A 19 12.52 -10.08 8.50
N TYR A 20 11.89 -9.06 7.89
CA TYR A 20 12.59 -8.04 7.13
C TYR A 20 13.70 -7.38 7.96
N MET A 21 13.40 -7.02 9.21
CA MET A 21 14.39 -6.42 10.11
C MET A 21 15.51 -7.36 10.51
N LEU A 22 15.27 -8.67 10.59
CA LEU A 22 16.32 -9.66 10.81
C LEU A 22 17.29 -9.72 9.63
N ILE A 23 16.79 -9.57 8.40
CA ILE A 23 17.61 -9.57 7.17
C ILE A 23 18.36 -8.24 7.02
N THR A 24 17.69 -7.10 7.17
CA THR A 24 18.29 -5.79 6.90
C THR A 24 19.06 -5.20 8.07
N GLY A 25 18.87 -5.74 9.29
CA GLY A 25 19.50 -5.31 10.54
C GLY A 25 18.97 -3.99 11.12
N SER A 26 18.78 -2.98 10.26
CA SER A 26 18.22 -1.67 10.62
C SER A 26 17.17 -1.22 9.60
N THR A 27 16.19 -0.44 10.06
CA THR A 27 15.21 0.18 9.17
C THR A 27 14.66 1.48 9.74
N PHE A 28 13.96 2.23 8.90
CA PHE A 28 13.14 3.38 9.30
C PHE A 28 11.73 3.22 8.71
N PRO A 29 10.69 3.79 9.35
CA PRO A 29 9.30 3.46 9.01
C PRO A 29 8.91 3.71 7.55
N GLN A 30 9.52 4.70 6.89
CA GLN A 30 9.25 5.01 5.50
C GLN A 30 9.80 3.93 4.55
N LYS A 31 11.06 3.50 4.72
CA LYS A 31 11.64 2.42 3.92
C LYS A 31 10.90 1.10 4.13
N LEU A 32 10.55 0.78 5.39
CA LEU A 32 9.75 -0.40 5.71
C LEU A 32 8.37 -0.36 5.01
N SER A 33 7.75 0.82 4.96
CA SER A 33 6.46 1.04 4.29
C SER A 33 6.56 0.84 2.78
N GLU A 34 7.64 1.32 2.17
CA GLU A 34 7.91 1.18 0.73
C GLU A 34 8.24 -0.28 0.36
N ASP A 35 9.17 -0.92 1.07
CA ASP A 35 9.68 -2.25 0.75
C ASP A 35 8.63 -3.35 1.00
N LEU A 36 7.83 -3.22 2.07
CA LEU A 36 6.79 -4.19 2.42
C LEU A 36 5.39 -3.76 1.94
N ASN A 37 5.28 -2.61 1.27
CA ASN A 37 4.03 -2.05 0.75
C ASN A 37 2.90 -1.99 1.82
N ILE A 38 3.27 -1.63 3.05
CA ILE A 38 2.35 -1.44 4.18
C ILE A 38 2.16 0.05 4.46
N SER A 39 1.10 0.44 5.18
CA SER A 39 0.91 1.85 5.53
C SER A 39 2.01 2.37 6.47
N LYS A 40 2.51 3.58 6.23
CA LYS A 40 3.50 4.24 7.09
C LYS A 40 3.01 4.37 8.54
N GLY A 41 1.71 4.56 8.73
CA GLY A 41 1.08 4.58 10.06
C GLY A 41 1.25 3.25 10.81
N LEU A 42 1.02 2.12 10.13
CA LEU A 42 1.20 0.77 10.68
C LEU A 42 2.68 0.49 11.00
N ALA A 43 3.59 0.81 10.08
CA ALA A 43 5.02 0.70 10.30
C ALA A 43 5.47 1.51 11.54
N CYS A 44 5.06 2.77 11.63
CA CYS A 44 5.38 3.65 12.76
C CYS A 44 4.79 3.17 14.10
N SER A 45 3.53 2.73 14.12
CA SER A 45 2.90 2.27 15.37
C SER A 45 3.52 0.96 15.85
N PHE A 46 3.77 0.02 14.94
CA PHE A 46 4.33 -1.29 15.27
C PHE A 46 5.78 -1.20 15.74
N LEU A 47 6.65 -0.44 15.07
CA LEU A 47 8.05 -0.27 15.50
C LEU A 47 8.15 0.41 16.87
N ARG A 48 7.26 1.37 17.17
CA ARG A 48 7.16 1.98 18.50
C ARG A 48 6.75 0.97 19.57
N LEU A 49 5.78 0.10 19.26
CA LEU A 49 5.36 -0.97 20.17
C LEU A 49 6.51 -1.96 20.45
N CYS A 50 7.21 -2.42 19.41
CA CYS A 50 8.37 -3.31 19.55
C CYS A 50 9.48 -2.68 20.40
N SER A 51 9.71 -1.37 20.24
CA SER A 51 10.69 -0.65 21.06
C SER A 51 10.24 -0.53 22.52
N ALA A 52 8.98 -0.18 22.77
CA ALA A 52 8.42 -0.11 24.13
C ALA A 52 8.49 -1.46 24.88
N LEU A 53 8.35 -2.57 24.16
CA LEU A 53 8.44 -3.93 24.71
C LEU A 53 9.89 -4.46 24.81
N GLY A 54 10.88 -3.63 24.49
CA GLY A 54 12.31 -3.95 24.61
C GLY A 54 12.83 -4.92 23.54
N PHE A 55 12.13 -5.08 22.42
CA PHE A 55 12.62 -5.86 21.28
C PHE A 55 13.56 -5.05 20.38
N MET A 56 13.40 -3.73 20.37
CA MET A 56 14.13 -2.84 19.47
C MET A 56 14.67 -1.60 20.17
N GLU A 57 15.87 -1.20 19.76
CA GLU A 57 16.43 0.11 20.06
C GLU A 57 15.96 1.12 19.02
N ARG A 58 15.53 2.29 19.51
CA ARG A 58 15.15 3.44 18.70
C ARG A 58 16.27 4.48 18.75
N LYS A 59 16.85 4.82 17.60
CA LYS A 59 17.91 5.85 17.49
C LYS A 59 17.50 6.93 16.51
N ARG A 60 17.74 8.19 16.87
CA ARG A 60 17.50 9.32 15.97
C ARG A 60 18.81 9.74 15.33
N LEU A 61 18.83 9.81 14.00
CA LEU A 61 19.95 10.28 13.20
C LEU A 61 19.41 11.40 12.31
N GLY A 62 19.67 12.64 12.72
CA GLY A 62 19.10 13.85 12.11
C GLY A 62 17.56 13.86 12.14
N HIS A 63 16.96 13.98 10.96
CA HIS A 63 15.50 13.99 10.79
C HIS A 63 14.89 12.58 10.72
N ARG A 64 15.71 11.52 10.73
CA ARG A 64 15.23 10.13 10.59
C ARG A 64 15.32 9.38 11.92
N VAL A 65 14.38 8.46 12.11
CA VAL A 65 14.31 7.58 13.29
C VAL A 65 14.52 6.16 12.80
N TYR A 66 15.57 5.54 13.31
CA TYR A 66 15.99 4.18 12.99
C TYR A 66 15.61 3.23 14.12
N TYR A 67 15.31 2.01 13.72
CA TYR A 67 14.97 0.91 14.61
C TYR A 67 15.87 -0.27 14.30
N ASN A 68 16.50 -0.82 15.34
CA ASN A 68 17.36 -2.00 15.27
C ASN A 68 16.90 -3.02 16.30
N LEU A 69 16.97 -4.30 15.97
CA LEU A 69 16.70 -5.36 16.94
C LEU A 69 17.83 -5.43 17.99
N THR A 70 17.46 -5.58 19.26
CA THR A 70 18.43 -5.83 20.33
C THR A 70 18.76 -7.32 20.41
N LYS A 71 19.94 -7.67 20.95
CA LYS A 71 20.31 -9.08 21.19
C LYS A 71 19.25 -9.79 22.05
N VAL A 72 18.71 -9.11 23.06
CA VAL A 72 17.64 -9.60 23.93
C VAL A 72 16.33 -9.78 23.14
N GLY A 73 15.99 -8.83 22.26
CA GLY A 73 14.81 -8.90 21.39
C GLY A 73 14.87 -10.09 20.44
N ILE A 74 16.03 -10.35 19.83
CA ILE A 74 16.25 -11.51 18.96
C ILE A 74 16.04 -12.81 19.74
N ALA A 75 16.60 -12.94 20.93
CA ALA A 75 16.44 -14.13 21.76
C ALA A 75 14.99 -14.36 22.21
N LYS A 76 14.20 -13.29 22.41
CA LYS A 76 12.76 -13.36 22.66
C LYS A 76 12.00 -13.82 21.40
N LEU A 77 12.29 -13.24 20.24
CA LEU A 77 11.67 -13.61 18.97
C LEU A 77 11.92 -15.08 18.61
N LYS A 78 13.16 -15.57 18.80
CA LYS A 78 13.51 -16.97 18.53
C LYS A 78 12.69 -17.97 19.36
N ARG A 79 12.28 -17.58 20.57
CA ARG A 79 11.41 -18.40 21.43
C ARG A 79 9.93 -18.33 21.05
N MET A 80 9.50 -17.19 20.50
CA MET A 80 8.07 -16.90 20.28
C MET A 80 7.59 -17.18 18.86
N ALA A 81 8.47 -16.99 17.87
CA ALA A 81 8.19 -17.16 16.46
C ALA A 81 9.49 -17.57 15.76
N ALA A 82 9.95 -18.80 15.98
CA ALA A 82 11.17 -19.32 15.37
C ALA A 82 11.10 -19.34 13.84
N GLU A 83 9.90 -19.48 13.29
CA GLU A 83 9.64 -19.53 11.85
C GLU A 83 10.11 -18.28 11.10
N ILE A 84 10.17 -17.10 11.74
CA ILE A 84 10.62 -15.87 11.07
C ILE A 84 12.14 -15.82 10.89
N PHE A 85 12.89 -16.79 11.41
CA PHE A 85 14.34 -16.90 11.22
C PHE A 85 14.71 -17.81 10.05
N ASP A 86 13.73 -18.55 9.51
CA ASP A 86 13.95 -19.40 8.35
C ASP A 86 13.99 -18.53 7.09
N LEU A 87 14.95 -18.81 6.21
CA LEU A 87 15.06 -18.13 4.91
C LEU A 87 13.84 -18.38 4.04
N SER A 88 13.20 -19.55 4.16
CA SER A 88 11.95 -19.89 3.47
C SER A 88 10.77 -19.02 3.89
N PHE A 89 10.85 -18.37 5.06
CA PHE A 89 9.85 -17.38 5.47
C PHE A 89 9.87 -16.14 4.56
N SER A 90 10.95 -15.90 3.80
CA SER A 90 11.00 -14.84 2.78
C SER A 90 9.92 -15.02 1.71
N ASN A 91 9.47 -16.26 1.46
CA ASN A 91 8.38 -16.55 0.52
C ASN A 91 7.06 -15.92 0.98
N VAL A 92 6.92 -15.59 2.27
CA VAL A 92 5.80 -14.81 2.78
C VAL A 92 5.75 -13.42 2.12
N PHE A 93 6.88 -12.82 1.72
CA PHE A 93 6.86 -11.56 0.97
C PHE A 93 6.26 -11.70 -0.43
N GLU A 94 6.26 -12.91 -1.01
CA GLU A 94 5.60 -13.20 -2.30
C GLU A 94 4.09 -13.45 -2.10
N ILE A 95 3.73 -14.13 -1.01
CA ILE A 95 2.35 -14.49 -0.65
C ILE A 95 1.58 -13.32 -0.03
N LEU A 96 2.28 -12.43 0.69
CA LEU A 96 1.80 -11.11 1.04
C LEU A 96 1.57 -10.42 -0.29
N SER A 97 0.34 -10.58 -0.80
CA SER A 97 -0.08 -9.96 -2.03
C SER A 97 0.49 -8.55 -2.04
N LYS A 98 0.89 -8.07 -3.21
CA LYS A 98 0.76 -6.65 -3.49
C LYS A 98 -0.73 -6.27 -3.37
N LYS A 99 -1.40 -6.50 -2.22
CA LYS A 99 -2.14 -5.46 -1.53
C LYS A 99 -1.18 -4.29 -1.42
N LYS A 100 -1.03 -3.61 -2.57
CA LYS A 100 -1.34 -2.20 -2.62
C LYS A 100 -2.41 -2.05 -1.56
N PHE A 101 -2.14 -1.25 -0.53
CA PHE A 101 -3.19 -0.35 -0.12
C PHE A 101 -3.61 0.34 -1.41
N THR A 102 -4.54 -0.31 -2.10
CA THR A 102 -5.24 0.26 -3.21
C THR A 102 -6.07 1.29 -2.47
N LEU A 103 -5.57 2.53 -2.44
CA LEU A 103 -6.44 3.59 -2.90
C LEU A 103 -7.00 3.06 -4.22
N LYS A 104 -8.20 2.45 -4.13
CA LYS A 104 -8.88 1.63 -5.13
C LYS A 104 -8.28 1.78 -6.53
N HIS A 105 -7.17 1.09 -6.81
CA HIS A 105 -6.67 0.98 -8.17
C HIS A 105 -7.36 -0.26 -8.70
N TYR A 106 -8.55 -0.05 -9.24
CA TYR A 106 -9.30 -1.07 -9.95
C TYR A 106 -8.39 -1.72 -11.01
N PRO A 107 -8.31 -3.05 -11.06
CA PRO A 107 -7.65 -3.73 -12.16
C PRO A 107 -8.52 -3.58 -13.40
N LEU A 108 -8.02 -2.85 -14.40
CA LEU A 108 -8.53 -2.81 -15.78
C LEU A 108 -8.59 -4.22 -16.45
N SER A 109 -8.14 -5.27 -15.76
CA SER A 109 -8.10 -6.64 -16.25
C SER A 109 -9.38 -7.46 -16.01
N LYS A 110 -10.42 -6.90 -15.36
CA LYS A 110 -11.77 -7.47 -15.50
C LYS A 110 -12.37 -6.93 -16.78
N VAL A 111 -12.19 -7.69 -17.86
CA VAL A 111 -12.79 -7.43 -19.18
C VAL A 111 -14.31 -7.43 -19.01
N GLY A 112 -14.90 -6.24 -19.01
CA GLY A 112 -16.33 -6.03 -18.78
C GLY A 112 -16.67 -4.66 -18.21
N PHE A 113 -15.89 -3.61 -18.50
CA PHE A 113 -16.23 -2.26 -18.07
C PHE A 113 -16.94 -1.51 -19.20
N SER A 114 -18.16 -1.04 -18.95
CA SER A 114 -18.82 -0.09 -19.86
C SER A 114 -18.45 1.33 -19.45
N ILE A 115 -18.14 2.16 -20.45
CA ILE A 115 -17.77 3.56 -20.25
C ILE A 115 -18.88 4.42 -20.84
N LYS A 116 -19.49 5.26 -20.01
CA LYS A 116 -20.38 6.32 -20.45
C LYS A 116 -19.72 7.66 -20.18
N TRP A 117 -20.04 8.67 -20.98
CA TRP A 117 -19.56 10.02 -20.75
C TRP A 117 -20.68 11.02 -20.90
N GLU A 118 -20.57 12.10 -20.15
CA GLU A 118 -21.46 13.26 -20.22
C GLU A 118 -20.60 14.51 -20.37
N LYS A 119 -21.11 15.46 -21.16
CA LYS A 119 -20.53 16.79 -21.29
C LYS A 119 -21.26 17.72 -20.34
N ASP A 120 -20.51 18.35 -19.44
CA ASP A 120 -21.06 19.33 -18.51
C ASP A 120 -21.44 20.60 -19.27
N PHE A 121 -22.37 21.40 -18.74
CA PHE A 121 -22.80 22.68 -19.32
C PHE A 121 -21.64 23.67 -19.54
N LEU A 122 -20.56 23.53 -18.76
CA LEU A 122 -19.36 24.35 -18.87
C LEU A 122 -18.37 23.83 -19.93
N GLY A 123 -18.67 22.73 -20.63
CA GLY A 123 -17.79 22.13 -21.65
C GLY A 123 -16.74 21.15 -21.11
N GLY A 124 -16.80 20.82 -19.81
CA GLY A 124 -16.07 19.71 -19.21
C GLY A 124 -16.65 18.35 -19.62
N TYR A 125 -15.88 17.28 -19.41
CA TYR A 125 -16.34 15.91 -19.62
C TYR A 125 -16.21 15.10 -18.33
N THR A 126 -17.28 14.38 -18.00
CA THR A 126 -17.29 13.38 -16.93
C THR A 126 -17.40 12.00 -17.55
N PHE A 127 -16.41 11.14 -17.29
CA PHE A 127 -16.37 9.75 -17.72
C PHE A 127 -16.74 8.84 -16.54
N TYR A 128 -17.74 7.99 -16.76
CA TYR A 128 -18.27 7.04 -15.79
C TYR A 128 -17.86 5.63 -16.18
N PHE A 129 -17.27 4.92 -15.22
CA PHE A 129 -16.91 3.52 -15.35
C PHE A 129 -17.94 2.68 -14.62
N TYR A 130 -18.47 1.66 -15.29
CA TYR A 130 -19.38 0.67 -14.72
C TYR A 130 -18.75 -0.71 -14.81
N ASP A 131 -18.96 -1.57 -13.81
CA ASP A 131 -18.53 -2.97 -13.88
C ASP A 131 -19.46 -3.85 -14.74
N SER A 132 -19.16 -5.14 -14.79
CA SER A 132 -19.90 -6.14 -15.55
C SER A 132 -21.34 -6.34 -15.06
N ASN A 133 -21.66 -5.88 -13.86
CA ASN A 133 -23.00 -5.94 -13.28
C ASN A 133 -23.77 -4.63 -13.49
N GLY A 134 -23.16 -3.64 -14.15
CA GLY A 134 -23.75 -2.32 -14.37
C GLY A 134 -23.64 -1.38 -13.17
N GLU A 135 -22.85 -1.72 -12.15
CA GLU A 135 -22.66 -0.86 -10.98
C GLU A 135 -21.62 0.23 -11.28
N LEU A 136 -21.90 1.46 -10.85
CA LEU A 136 -20.97 2.58 -11.02
C LEU A 136 -19.75 2.37 -10.10
N ILE A 137 -18.59 2.19 -10.70
CA ILE A 137 -17.33 1.91 -9.99
C ILE A 137 -16.40 3.11 -9.89
N GLY A 138 -16.56 4.12 -10.75
CA GLY A 138 -15.65 5.25 -10.74
C GLY A 138 -16.00 6.37 -11.70
N LYS A 139 -15.44 7.55 -11.43
CA LYS A 139 -15.57 8.75 -12.26
C LYS A 139 -14.20 9.35 -12.57
N VAL A 140 -14.00 9.83 -13.78
CA VAL A 140 -12.85 10.64 -14.19
C VAL A 140 -13.37 11.92 -14.83
N PHE A 141 -12.81 13.04 -14.42
CA PHE A 141 -13.19 14.36 -14.91
C PHE A 141 -12.11 14.93 -15.82
N ARG A 142 -12.54 15.66 -16.85
CA ARG A 142 -11.70 16.53 -17.66
C ARG A 142 -12.32 17.91 -17.68
N ASN A 143 -11.62 18.93 -17.21
CA ASN A 143 -12.11 20.30 -17.31
C ASN A 143 -11.89 20.88 -18.72
N THR A 144 -12.41 22.09 -18.96
CA THR A 144 -12.24 22.83 -20.22
C THR A 144 -10.77 23.15 -20.52
N PHE A 145 -9.98 23.41 -19.48
CA PHE A 145 -8.54 23.66 -19.57
C PHE A 145 -7.71 22.41 -19.93
N GLY A 146 -8.35 21.24 -20.05
CA GLY A 146 -7.69 19.98 -20.41
C GLY A 146 -6.98 19.29 -19.26
N GLU A 147 -7.19 19.73 -18.01
CA GLU A 147 -6.74 19.01 -16.83
C GLU A 147 -7.65 17.82 -16.56
N TRP A 148 -7.02 16.74 -16.09
CA TRP A 148 -7.69 15.48 -15.79
C TRP A 148 -7.62 15.19 -14.29
N TRP A 149 -8.69 14.61 -13.75
CA TRP A 149 -8.74 14.13 -12.37
C TRP A 149 -9.47 12.79 -12.28
N CYS A 150 -8.77 11.77 -11.77
CA CYS A 150 -9.35 10.45 -11.55
C CYS A 150 -9.77 10.29 -10.09
N VAL A 151 -11.07 10.17 -9.82
CA VAL A 151 -11.60 9.96 -8.46
C VAL A 151 -11.12 8.65 -7.86
N PRO A 152 -11.18 7.50 -8.57
CA PRO A 152 -10.68 6.23 -8.03
C PRO A 152 -9.20 6.27 -7.63
N CYS A 153 -8.36 6.90 -8.45
CA CYS A 153 -6.91 6.95 -8.22
C CYS A 153 -6.45 8.15 -7.38
N GLN A 154 -7.33 9.12 -7.12
CA GLN A 154 -7.00 10.42 -6.51
C GLN A 154 -5.75 11.06 -7.13
N SER A 155 -5.65 11.02 -8.47
CA SER A 155 -4.47 11.44 -9.20
C SER A 155 -4.84 12.13 -10.52
N LYS A 156 -4.02 13.11 -10.90
CA LYS A 156 -4.03 13.74 -12.24
C LYS A 156 -3.30 12.89 -13.29
N ASN A 157 -2.53 11.88 -12.86
CA ASN A 157 -1.78 11.00 -13.74
C ASN A 157 -1.96 9.52 -13.32
N CYS A 158 -2.71 8.76 -14.11
CA CYS A 158 -2.93 7.33 -13.90
C CYS A 158 -3.31 6.63 -15.21
N LYS A 159 -3.26 5.30 -15.21
CA LYS A 159 -3.61 4.48 -16.38
C LYS A 159 -5.05 4.70 -16.89
N HIS A 160 -6.01 5.03 -16.02
CA HIS A 160 -7.37 5.38 -16.44
C HIS A 160 -7.38 6.66 -17.29
N ILE A 161 -6.61 7.67 -16.87
CA ILE A 161 -6.46 8.93 -17.61
C ILE A 161 -5.73 8.69 -18.94
N GLU A 162 -4.66 7.89 -18.94
CA GLU A 162 -3.94 7.54 -20.18
C GLU A 162 -4.86 6.85 -21.20
N TYR A 163 -5.70 5.92 -20.73
CA TYR A 163 -6.69 5.25 -21.57
C TYR A 163 -7.75 6.25 -22.08
N LEU A 164 -8.30 7.08 -21.20
CA LEU A 164 -9.33 8.05 -21.57
C LEU A 164 -8.81 9.16 -22.48
N LYS A 165 -7.53 9.54 -22.41
CA LYS A 165 -6.94 10.49 -23.36
C LYS A 165 -7.01 9.96 -24.79
N LYS A 166 -6.62 8.69 -24.99
CA LYS A 166 -6.70 8.02 -26.30
C LYS A 166 -8.15 7.86 -26.80
N LEU A 167 -9.09 7.64 -25.88
CA LEU A 167 -10.51 7.51 -26.20
C LEU A 167 -11.16 8.87 -26.50
N TYR A 168 -10.78 9.91 -25.75
CA TYR A 168 -11.25 11.28 -25.94
C TYR A 168 -10.80 11.87 -27.27
N GLU A 169 -9.58 11.57 -27.73
CA GLU A 169 -9.12 11.95 -29.07
C GLU A 169 -10.04 11.41 -30.16
N LYS A 170 -10.63 10.23 -29.97
CA LYS A 170 -11.60 9.67 -30.93
C LYS A 170 -12.99 10.27 -30.82
N ILE A 171 -13.41 10.65 -29.62
CA ILE A 171 -14.76 11.20 -29.35
C ILE A 171 -14.85 12.68 -29.70
N LYS A 172 -13.75 13.44 -29.60
CA LYS A 172 -13.77 14.89 -29.84
C LYS A 172 -14.00 15.24 -31.32
N ASP A 173 -13.75 14.28 -32.22
CA ASP A 173 -13.86 14.46 -33.67
C ASP A 173 -15.19 13.91 -34.25
N ASP A 174 -16.06 13.33 -33.40
CA ASP A 174 -17.45 12.97 -33.70
C ASP A 174 -18.42 14.10 -33.29
#